data_AF-A0A6A5Z9D0-F1
#
_entry.id   AF-A0A6A5Z9D0-F1
#
_cell.length_a   1.000
_cell.length_b   1.000
_cell.length_c   1.000
_cell.angle_alpha   90.00
_cell.angle_beta   90.00
_cell.angle_gamma   90.00
#
_symmetry.space_group_name_H-M   'P 1'
#
loop_
_entity.id
_entity.type
_entity.pdbx_description
1 polymer ?
#
loop_
_entity_poly.entity_id
_entity_poly.type
_entity_poly.pdbx_seq_one_letter_code
_entity_poly.pdbx_strand_id
1 'polypeptide(L)'
;MKQGSKIELPLWLGEMLALSQSLNTSSLVTLDPPSALAPRVLNALKADPRTVDLRALAPHFYNLGARILELFEEEEMIEVLSDTFKSRSAVIADQAHNPRGALGEGADFMRGLDENERQLFRTAHDSAKAVRAWMTDIKKK
;
A
#
# COMPACT_ATOMS: atom_id res chain seq x y z
N MET A 1 23.34 12.78 22.60
CA MET A 1 22.47 13.54 21.68
C MET A 1 21.74 14.61 22.49
N LYS A 2 21.35 15.74 21.88
CA LYS A 2 20.53 16.75 22.57
C LYS A 2 19.08 16.25 22.64
N GLN A 3 18.38 16.54 23.74
CA GLN A 3 16.95 16.25 23.84
C GLN A 3 16.19 16.93 22.69
N GLY A 4 15.21 16.24 22.11
CA GLY A 4 14.44 16.74 20.96
C GLY A 4 15.16 16.67 19.61
N SER A 5 16.31 15.99 19.53
CA SER A 5 16.95 15.74 18.23
C SER A 5 16.08 14.81 17.38
N LYS A 6 15.70 15.25 16.18
CA LYS A 6 15.01 14.42 15.20
C LYS A 6 16.02 13.56 14.46
N ILE A 7 15.82 12.25 14.46
CA ILE A 7 16.65 11.30 13.73
C ILE A 7 15.76 10.39 12.89
N GLU A 8 16.26 10.03 11.72
CA GLU A 8 15.65 8.98 10.91
C GLU A 8 16.12 7.63 11.45
N LEU A 9 15.16 6.73 11.69
CA LEU A 9 15.41 5.40 12.23
C LEU A 9 14.82 4.36 11.28
N PRO A 10 15.50 3.22 11.10
CA PRO A 10 14.88 2.06 10.46
C PRO A 10 13.66 1.57 11.23
N LEU A 11 12.63 1.11 10.51
CA LEU A 11 11.35 0.67 11.08
C LEU A 11 11.52 -0.40 12.18
N TRP A 12 12.36 -1.41 11.95
CA TRP A 12 12.62 -2.49 12.92
C TRP A 12 13.17 -1.97 14.26
N LEU A 13 13.93 -0.87 14.24
CA LEU A 13 14.45 -0.27 15.47
C LEU A 13 13.38 0.59 16.14
N GLY A 14 12.59 1.32 15.35
CA GLY A 14 11.43 2.07 15.84
C GLY A 14 10.43 1.18 16.56
N GLU A 15 10.12 0.01 16.00
CA GLU A 15 9.27 -1.02 16.62
C GLU A 15 9.79 -1.46 18.00
N MET A 16 11.08 -1.78 18.10
CA MET A 16 11.67 -2.21 19.38
C MET A 16 11.62 -1.10 20.44
N LEU A 17 11.82 0.15 20.03
CA LEU A 17 11.75 1.31 20.93
C LEU A 17 10.31 1.59 21.37
N ALA A 18 9.33 1.43 20.46
CA ALA A 18 7.91 1.56 20.78
C ALA A 18 7.47 0.53 21.83
N LEU A 19 7.87 -0.74 21.66
CA LEU A 19 7.58 -1.82 22.61
C LEU A 19 8.25 -1.58 23.97
N SER A 20 9.49 -1.08 23.99
CA SER A 20 10.18 -0.74 25.24
C SER A 20 9.41 0.32 26.04
N GLN A 21 8.81 1.29 25.36
CA GLN A 21 7.99 2.33 25.99
C GLN A 21 6.69 1.76 26.58
N SER A 22 6.03 0.81 25.90
CA SER A 22 4.81 0.18 26.43
C SER A 22 5.09 -0.68 27.68
N LEU A 23 6.30 -1.22 27.79
CA LEU A 23 6.77 -2.02 28.93
C LEU A 23 7.18 -1.19 30.17
N ASN A 24 6.80 0.10 30.24
CA ASN A 24 7.11 1.03 31.34
C ASN A 24 8.60 1.21 31.66
N THR A 25 9.48 0.84 30.73
CA THR A 25 10.85 1.34 30.74
C THR A 25 10.80 2.77 30.18
N SER A 26 11.47 3.73 30.82
CA SER A 26 11.41 5.16 30.49
C SER A 26 11.29 5.45 28.98
N SER A 27 10.30 6.24 28.55
CA SER A 27 10.18 6.66 27.14
C SER A 27 11.42 7.46 26.73
N LEU A 28 12.28 6.84 25.92
CA LEU A 28 13.52 7.46 25.43
C LEU A 28 13.31 8.23 24.11
N VAL A 29 12.23 7.93 23.38
CA VAL A 29 11.98 8.43 22.02
C VAL A 29 10.49 8.66 21.82
N THR A 30 10.14 9.74 21.11
CA THR A 30 8.80 9.96 20.56
C THR A 30 8.82 9.56 19.09
N LEU A 31 7.87 8.73 18.67
CA LEU A 31 7.78 8.25 17.30
C LEU A 31 6.76 9.10 16.54
N ASP A 32 7.19 9.65 15.41
CA ASP A 32 6.32 10.34 14.46
C ASP A 32 5.98 9.39 13.30
N PRO A 33 4.76 9.44 12.75
CA PRO A 33 4.42 8.63 11.58
C PRO A 33 5.27 9.02 10.37
N PRO A 34 5.61 8.06 9.49
CA PRO A 34 6.35 8.33 8.26
C PRO A 34 5.64 9.37 7.38
N SER A 35 6.41 10.15 6.62
CA SER A 35 5.87 11.18 5.71
C SER A 35 4.90 10.61 4.65
N ALA A 36 5.06 9.34 4.29
CA ALA A 36 4.13 8.61 3.40
C ALA A 36 2.72 8.51 3.98
N LEU A 37 2.56 8.48 5.31
CA LEU A 37 1.28 8.41 6.01
C LEU A 37 0.91 9.75 6.66
N ALA A 38 1.53 10.85 6.23
CA ALA A 38 1.21 12.16 6.76
C ALA A 38 -0.28 12.51 6.51
N PRO A 39 -0.90 13.34 7.37
CA PRO A 39 -2.31 13.72 7.22
C PRO A 39 -2.68 14.29 5.85
N ARG A 40 -1.75 14.99 5.18
CA ARG A 40 -1.93 15.47 3.81
C ARG A 40 -2.20 14.34 2.82
N VAL A 41 -1.47 13.23 2.94
CA VAL A 41 -1.65 12.05 2.09
C VAL A 41 -2.96 11.35 2.43
N LEU A 42 -3.26 11.15 3.72
CA LEU A 42 -4.52 10.53 4.14
C LEU A 42 -5.73 11.33 3.64
N ASN A 43 -5.67 12.66 3.68
CA ASN A 43 -6.73 13.52 3.14
C ASN A 43 -6.86 13.44 1.61
N ALA A 44 -5.75 13.31 0.89
CA ALA A 44 -5.79 13.08 -0.56
C ALA A 44 -6.40 11.72 -0.89
N LEU A 45 -6.09 10.69 -0.11
CA LEU A 45 -6.65 9.35 -0.22
C LEU A 45 -8.15 9.31 0.08
N LYS A 46 -8.61 10.07 1.09
CA LYS A 46 -10.05 10.27 1.36
C LYS A 46 -10.78 10.96 0.22
N ALA A 47 -10.13 11.93 -0.44
CA ALA A 47 -10.75 12.69 -1.52
C ALA A 47 -10.89 11.85 -2.81
N ASP A 48 -9.80 11.27 -3.30
CA ASP A 48 -9.83 10.27 -4.37
C ASP A 48 -8.58 9.38 -4.34
N PRO A 49 -8.70 8.10 -3.97
CA PRO A 49 -7.55 7.20 -3.84
C PRO A 49 -6.88 6.89 -5.18
N ARG A 50 -7.53 7.12 -6.32
CA ARG A 50 -7.00 6.79 -7.66
C ARG A 50 -6.01 7.83 -8.16
N THR A 51 -6.06 9.04 -7.62
CA THR A 51 -5.21 10.16 -8.03
C THR A 51 -3.83 10.15 -7.38
N VAL A 52 -3.66 9.31 -6.35
CA VAL A 52 -2.43 9.23 -5.57
C VAL A 52 -1.52 8.12 -6.10
N ASP A 53 -0.26 8.47 -6.37
CA ASP A 53 0.81 7.53 -6.67
C ASP A 53 1.36 6.96 -5.35
N LEU A 54 0.85 5.78 -4.96
CA LEU A 54 1.25 5.11 -3.72
C LEU A 54 2.72 4.68 -3.76
N ARG A 55 3.20 4.26 -4.92
CA ARG A 55 4.58 3.79 -5.09
C ARG A 55 5.59 4.91 -4.91
N ALA A 56 5.27 6.12 -5.37
CA ALA A 56 6.10 7.31 -5.15
C ALA A 56 6.20 7.70 -3.67
N LEU A 57 5.18 7.40 -2.86
CA LEU A 57 5.19 7.62 -1.41
C LEU A 57 5.98 6.54 -0.67
N ALA A 58 5.67 5.27 -0.95
CA ALA A 58 6.38 4.12 -0.42
C ALA A 58 6.15 2.89 -1.32
N PRO A 59 7.19 2.17 -1.76
CA PRO A 59 7.02 0.97 -2.59
C PRO A 59 6.15 -0.13 -1.94
N HIS A 60 6.17 -0.20 -0.60
CA HIS A 60 5.37 -1.12 0.21
C HIS A 60 4.39 -0.36 1.10
N PHE A 61 3.61 0.55 0.50
CA PHE A 61 2.72 1.47 1.21
C PHE A 61 1.78 0.81 2.22
N TYR A 62 1.02 -0.21 1.80
CA TYR A 62 0.08 -0.89 2.70
C TYR A 62 0.78 -1.69 3.81
N ASN A 63 1.93 -2.30 3.53
CA ASN A 63 2.70 -3.01 4.55
C ASN A 63 3.29 -2.03 5.57
N LEU A 64 3.74 -0.86 5.12
CA LEU A 64 4.17 0.23 6.00
C LEU A 64 3.00 0.69 6.88
N GLY A 65 1.82 0.94 6.28
CA GLY A 65 0.61 1.30 7.02
C GLY A 65 0.23 0.28 8.08
N ALA A 66 0.22 -1.01 7.73
CA ALA A 66 -0.06 -2.10 8.67
C ALA A 66 0.93 -2.11 9.85
N ARG A 67 2.23 -1.96 9.59
CA ARG A 67 3.23 -1.88 10.67
C ARG A 67 3.03 -0.66 11.54
N ILE A 68 2.82 0.52 10.96
CA ILE A 68 2.59 1.75 11.73
C ILE A 68 1.32 1.63 12.58
N LEU A 69 0.27 0.99 12.08
CA LEU A 69 -0.96 0.71 12.84
C LEU A 69 -0.75 -0.26 14.02
N GLU A 70 0.26 -1.13 13.97
CA GLU A 70 0.66 -1.96 15.12
C GLU A 70 1.32 -1.13 16.22
N LEU A 71 1.95 0.01 15.88
CA LEU A 71 2.55 0.93 16.85
C LEU A 71 1.57 2.00 17.35
N PHE A 72 0.66 2.45 16.48
CA PHE A 72 -0.31 3.51 16.75
C PHE A 72 -1.72 3.03 16.37
N GLU A 73 -2.59 2.84 17.36
CA GLU A 73 -3.98 2.48 17.12
C GLU A 73 -4.78 3.71 16.65
N GLU A 74 -4.81 3.95 15.34
CA GLU A 74 -5.54 5.06 14.71
C GLU A 74 -6.65 4.53 13.79
N GLU A 75 -7.87 4.43 14.32
CA GLU A 75 -9.03 3.83 13.64
C GLU A 75 -9.36 4.51 12.30
N GLU A 76 -9.25 5.84 12.24
CA GLU A 76 -9.48 6.60 11.01
C GLU A 76 -8.49 6.21 9.90
N MET A 77 -7.24 5.94 10.24
CA MET A 77 -6.24 5.48 9.26
C MET A 77 -6.57 4.08 8.75
N ILE A 78 -7.09 3.18 9.61
CA ILE A 78 -7.53 1.83 9.20
C ILE A 78 -8.64 1.93 8.16
N GLU A 79 -9.65 2.78 8.41
CA GLU A 79 -10.77 2.98 7.49
C GLU A 79 -10.29 3.50 6.13
N VAL A 80 -9.46 4.55 6.14
CA VAL A 80 -8.92 5.16 4.92
C VAL A 80 -8.12 4.14 4.12
N LEU A 81 -7.18 3.43 4.76
CA LEU A 81 -6.35 2.44 4.06
C LEU A 81 -7.20 1.29 3.51
N SER A 82 -8.18 0.82 4.26
CA SER A 82 -9.10 -0.24 3.82
C SER A 82 -9.92 0.19 2.62
N ASP A 83 -10.49 1.39 2.64
CA ASP A 83 -11.35 1.89 1.57
C ASP A 83 -10.57 2.29 0.32
N THR A 84 -9.34 2.79 0.48
CA THR A 84 -8.42 3.01 -0.64
C THR A 84 -8.11 1.70 -1.35
N PHE A 85 -7.77 0.65 -0.60
CA PHE A 85 -7.43 -0.65 -1.17
C PHE A 85 -8.62 -1.28 -1.89
N LYS A 86 -9.82 -1.24 -1.29
CA LYS A 86 -11.06 -1.72 -1.93
C LYS A 86 -11.35 -0.98 -3.24
N SER A 87 -11.33 0.35 -3.20
CA SER A 87 -11.66 1.19 -4.36
C SER A 87 -10.67 0.98 -5.52
N ARG A 88 -9.38 0.86 -5.20
CA ARG A 88 -8.32 0.63 -6.20
C ARG A 88 -8.31 -0.80 -6.71
N SER A 89 -8.65 -1.79 -5.88
CA SER A 89 -8.75 -3.20 -6.26
C SER A 89 -9.75 -3.44 -7.39
N ALA A 90 -10.89 -2.75 -7.40
CA ALA A 90 -11.85 -2.83 -8.50
C ALA A 90 -11.23 -2.37 -9.84
N VAL A 91 -10.53 -1.24 -9.83
CA VAL A 91 -9.83 -0.70 -11.02
C VAL A 91 -8.71 -1.64 -11.48
N ILE A 92 -7.96 -2.21 -10.54
CA ILE A 92 -6.90 -3.20 -10.83
C ILE A 92 -7.51 -4.41 -11.53
N ALA A 93 -8.64 -4.93 -11.05
CA ALA A 93 -9.32 -6.06 -11.66
C ALA A 93 -9.77 -5.74 -13.10
N ASP A 94 -10.36 -4.57 -13.33
CA ASP A 94 -10.76 -4.12 -14.67
C ASP A 94 -9.56 -4.04 -15.63
N GLN A 95 -8.45 -3.44 -15.17
CA GLN A 95 -7.23 -3.33 -15.96
C GLN A 95 -6.57 -4.67 -16.22
N ALA A 96 -6.60 -5.60 -15.25
CA ALA A 96 -6.05 -6.94 -15.41
C ALA A 96 -6.80 -7.75 -16.49
N HIS A 97 -8.10 -7.51 -16.65
CA HIS A 97 -8.90 -8.13 -17.70
C HIS A 97 -8.73 -7.46 -19.07
N ASN A 98 -8.19 -6.24 -19.15
CA ASN A 98 -7.96 -5.58 -20.42
C ASN A 98 -6.76 -6.23 -21.17
N PRO A 99 -6.96 -6.80 -22.38
CA PRO A 99 -5.88 -7.39 -23.17
C PRO A 99 -4.81 -6.36 -23.61
N ARG A 100 -5.14 -5.07 -23.58
CA ARG A 100 -4.19 -3.96 -23.79
C ARG A 100 -3.71 -3.32 -22.49
N GLY A 101 -4.14 -3.83 -21.33
CA GLY A 101 -3.89 -3.23 -20.01
C GLY A 101 -2.42 -3.16 -19.60
N ALA A 102 -1.51 -3.80 -20.35
CA ALA A 102 -0.06 -3.71 -20.13
C ALA A 102 0.65 -2.70 -21.05
N LEU A 103 -0.05 -2.03 -21.98
CA LEU A 103 0.53 -1.07 -22.92
C LEU A 103 -0.07 0.34 -22.76
N GLY A 104 0.74 1.38 -23.03
CA GLY A 104 0.31 2.78 -22.98
C GLY A 104 -0.12 3.20 -21.57
N GLU A 105 -1.36 3.69 -21.44
CA GLU A 105 -1.95 4.15 -20.17
C GLU A 105 -1.91 3.09 -19.07
N GLY A 106 -1.99 1.80 -19.42
CA GLY A 106 -1.87 0.70 -18.46
C GLY A 106 -0.47 0.56 -17.85
N ALA A 107 0.58 0.95 -18.57
CA ALA A 107 1.95 0.92 -18.06
C ALA A 107 2.20 2.04 -17.03
N ASP A 108 1.59 3.21 -17.23
CA ASP A 108 1.64 4.31 -16.27
C ASP A 108 0.82 3.98 -15.02
N PHE A 109 -0.35 3.36 -15.18
CA PHE A 109 -1.13 2.80 -14.07
C PHE A 109 -0.30 1.82 -13.23
N MET A 110 0.34 0.83 -13.87
CA MET A 110 1.19 -0.16 -13.18
C MET A 110 2.43 0.44 -12.49
N ARG A 111 2.87 1.64 -12.88
CA ARG A 111 4.04 2.30 -12.28
C ARG A 111 3.72 2.81 -10.88
N GLY A 112 2.50 3.32 -10.68
CA GLY A 112 2.03 3.93 -9.43
C GLY A 112 1.38 2.97 -8.42
N LEU A 113 1.25 1.68 -8.78
CA LEU A 113 0.77 0.63 -7.87
C LEU A 113 1.86 0.26 -6.85
N ASP A 114 1.49 0.10 -5.59
CA ASP A 114 2.39 -0.48 -4.58
C ASP A 114 2.62 -1.98 -4.85
N GLU A 115 3.56 -2.61 -4.13
CA GLU A 115 3.89 -4.02 -4.37
C GLU A 115 2.71 -4.99 -4.15
N ASN A 116 1.85 -4.76 -3.16
CA ASN A 116 0.67 -5.59 -2.91
C ASN A 116 -0.33 -5.47 -4.07
N GLU A 117 -0.60 -4.25 -4.54
CA GLU A 117 -1.43 -4.00 -5.73
C GLU A 117 -0.85 -4.62 -7.00
N ARG A 118 0.48 -4.59 -7.17
CA ARG A 118 1.15 -5.23 -8.31
C ARG A 118 1.05 -6.75 -8.27
N GLN A 119 1.12 -7.35 -7.08
CA GLN A 119 0.89 -8.78 -6.92
C GLN A 119 -0.56 -9.16 -7.25
N LEU A 120 -1.52 -8.35 -6.78
CA LEU A 120 -2.94 -8.52 -7.11
C LEU A 120 -3.18 -8.43 -8.63
N PHE A 121 -2.62 -7.41 -9.29
CA PHE A 121 -2.72 -7.24 -10.74
C PHE A 121 -2.16 -8.46 -11.49
N ARG A 122 -0.95 -8.91 -11.15
CA ARG A 122 -0.33 -10.08 -11.79
C ARG A 122 -1.21 -11.33 -11.68
N THR A 123 -1.70 -11.60 -10.47
CA THR A 123 -2.56 -12.76 -10.20
C THR A 123 -3.88 -12.69 -10.98
N ALA A 124 -4.53 -11.52 -10.99
CA ALA A 124 -5.76 -11.29 -11.75
C ALA A 124 -5.53 -11.40 -13.27
N HIS A 125 -4.41 -10.89 -13.78
CA HIS A 125 -4.10 -10.93 -15.20
C HIS A 125 -3.80 -12.36 -15.68
N ASP A 126 -2.98 -13.09 -14.92
CA ASP A 126 -2.60 -14.46 -15.25
C ASP A 126 -3.81 -15.42 -15.18
N SER A 127 -4.67 -15.25 -14.17
CA SER A 127 -5.92 -16.02 -14.08
C SER A 127 -6.86 -15.75 -15.26
N ALA A 128 -7.08 -14.49 -15.63
CA ALA A 128 -7.90 -14.13 -16.79
C ALA A 128 -7.32 -14.69 -18.10
N LYS A 129 -5.99 -14.66 -18.26
CA LYS A 129 -5.29 -15.25 -19.41
C LYS A 129 -5.47 -16.78 -19.44
N ALA A 130 -5.30 -17.45 -18.31
CA ALA A 130 -5.47 -18.91 -18.20
C ALA A 130 -6.90 -19.34 -18.59
N VAL A 131 -7.92 -18.62 -18.10
CA VAL A 131 -9.32 -18.89 -18.45
C VAL A 131 -9.57 -18.74 -19.96
N ARG A 132 -9.03 -17.70 -20.60
CA ARG A 132 -9.17 -17.51 -22.07
C ARG A 132 -8.47 -18.62 -22.87
N ALA A 133 -7.28 -19.01 -22.43
CA ALA A 133 -6.54 -20.10 -23.06
C ALA A 133 -7.34 -21.40 -22.98
N TRP A 134 -7.87 -21.73 -21.80
CA TRP A 134 -8.73 -22.89 -21.58
C TRP A 134 -10.00 -22.87 -22.45
N MET A 135 -10.72 -21.75 -22.52
CA MET A 135 -11.90 -21.61 -23.39
C MET A 135 -11.57 -21.81 -24.87
N THR A 136 -10.39 -21.38 -25.31
CA THR A 136 -9.94 -21.55 -26.69
C THR A 136 -9.61 -23.01 -26.99
N ASP A 137 -9.05 -23.72 -26.02
CA ASP A 137 -8.71 -25.13 -26.15
C ASP A 137 -9.96 -26.02 -26.23
N ILE A 138 -11.01 -25.67 -25.48
CA ILE A 138 -12.33 -26.34 -25.59
C ILE A 138 -12.92 -26.18 -26.98
N LYS A 139 -12.84 -25.00 -27.59
CA LYS A 139 -13.41 -24.73 -28.92
C LYS A 139 -12.68 -25.45 -30.06
N LYS A 140 -11.49 -25.99 -29.83
CA LYS A 140 -10.70 -26.73 -30.82
C LYS A 140 -11.00 -28.23 -30.82
N LYS A 141 -11.69 -28.73 -29.80
CA LYS A 141 -12.19 -30.11 -29.72
C LYS A 141 -13.63 -30.19 -30.22
#